data_AF-A0A4R8UU99-F1
#
_entry.id   AF-A0A4R8UU99-F1
#
_cell.length_a   1.000
_cell.length_b   1.000
_cell.length_c   1.000
_cell.angle_alpha   90.00
_cell.angle_beta   90.00
_cell.angle_gamma   90.00
#
_symmetry.space_group_name_H-M   'P 1'
#
loop_
_entity.id
_entity.type
_entity.pdbx_description
1 polymer ?
#
loop_
_entity_poly.entity_id
_entity_poly.type
_entity_poly.pdbx_seq_one_letter_code
_entity_poly.pdbx_strand_id
1 'polypeptide(L)'
;MINGFKEFIMRGNVIDLAVAVVIGTAFTALVTAIVTSIFNPLIAAIFSADSLAGALVVTLPNKSEILFGAVIGALINFLLIAAVVYLVIVLPLNKLKEAQDRRRSAGVPAAVVPDPTTELDLLTEIRDLLARNAAAAPEQGPKH
;
A
#
# COMPACT_ATOMS: atom_id res chain seq x y z
N MET A 1 -21.30 25.72 14.42
CA MET A 1 -20.78 25.07 13.18
C MET A 1 -19.32 24.66 13.32
N ILE A 2 -18.41 25.56 13.73
CA ILE A 2 -16.97 25.25 13.90
C ILE A 2 -16.71 24.15 14.95
N ASN A 3 -17.45 24.14 16.07
CA ASN A 3 -17.32 23.08 17.08
C ASN A 3 -17.77 21.71 16.54
N GLY A 4 -18.90 21.63 15.83
CA GLY A 4 -19.37 20.39 15.21
C GLY A 4 -18.45 19.88 14.08
N PHE A 5 -17.77 20.78 13.37
CA PHE A 5 -16.76 20.41 12.38
C PHE A 5 -15.50 19.84 13.05
N LYS A 6 -15.03 20.45 14.14
CA LYS A 6 -13.93 19.92 14.95
C LYS A 6 -14.24 18.52 15.47
N GLU A 7 -15.46 18.31 15.97
CA GLU A 7 -15.94 17.02 16.50
C GLU A 7 -16.09 15.94 15.40
N PHE A 8 -16.43 16.37 14.18
CA PHE A 8 -16.46 15.50 13.01
C PHE A 8 -15.06 15.07 12.56
N ILE A 9 -14.09 16.00 12.49
CA ILE A 9 -12.71 15.70 12.12
C ILE A 9 -12.01 14.89 13.23
N MET A 10 -12.27 15.20 14.51
CA MET A 10 -11.71 14.43 15.64
C MET A 10 -12.16 12.96 15.69
N ARG A 11 -13.12 12.57 14.84
CA ARG A 11 -13.43 11.17 14.58
C ARG A 11 -12.24 10.56 13.81
N GLY A 12 -11.35 9.85 14.51
CA GLY A 12 -10.05 9.37 13.99
C GLY A 12 -10.07 8.76 12.58
N ASN A 13 -11.12 8.00 12.25
CA ASN A 13 -11.32 7.43 10.91
C ASN A 13 -11.31 8.48 9.76
N VAL A 14 -11.74 9.73 10.01
CA VAL A 14 -11.75 10.80 9.00
C VAL A 14 -10.36 11.42 8.83
N ILE A 15 -9.62 11.60 9.92
CA ILE A 15 -8.25 12.12 9.88
C ILE A 15 -7.34 11.11 9.16
N ASP A 16 -7.41 9.83 9.51
CA ASP A 16 -6.58 8.79 8.89
C ASP A 16 -6.85 8.67 7.39
N LEU A 17 -8.12 8.73 6.99
CA LEU A 17 -8.51 8.76 5.58
C LEU A 17 -7.97 10.02 4.88
N ALA A 18 -8.12 11.20 5.49
CA ALA A 18 -7.65 12.45 4.91
C ALA A 18 -6.12 12.43 4.72
N VAL A 19 -5.38 11.95 5.71
CA VAL A 19 -3.92 11.79 5.65
C VAL A 19 -3.53 10.81 4.54
N ALA A 20 -4.21 9.66 4.44
CA ALA A 20 -3.96 8.68 3.40
C ALA A 20 -4.14 9.27 1.98
N VAL A 21 -5.19 10.05 1.76
CA VAL A 21 -5.46 10.69 0.45
C VAL A 21 -4.41 11.76 0.13
N VAL A 22 -4.06 12.62 1.09
CA VAL A 22 -3.06 13.68 0.88
C VAL A 22 -1.67 13.10 0.60
N ILE A 23 -1.25 12.09 1.36
CA ILE A 23 0.05 11.44 1.14
C ILE A 23 0.03 10.67 -0.19
N GLY A 24 -1.04 9.95 -0.50
CA GLY A 24 -1.17 9.19 -1.75
C GLY A 24 -1.09 10.09 -2.99
N THR A 25 -1.75 11.24 -2.97
CA THR A 25 -1.69 12.23 -4.07
C THR A 25 -0.31 12.87 -4.21
N ALA A 26 0.30 13.31 -3.10
CA ALA A 26 1.64 13.90 -3.11
C ALA A 26 2.70 12.91 -3.62
N PHE A 27 2.61 11.65 -3.20
CA PHE A 27 3.52 10.60 -3.65
C PHE A 27 3.34 10.28 -5.13
N THR A 28 2.09 10.18 -5.61
CA THR A 28 1.80 9.98 -7.03
C THR A 28 2.40 11.12 -7.87
N ALA A 29 2.29 12.37 -7.40
CA ALA A 29 2.88 13.52 -8.08
C ALA A 29 4.41 13.43 -8.14
N LEU A 30 5.06 13.02 -7.05
CA LEU A 30 6.52 12.81 -7.01
C LEU A 30 6.97 11.72 -8.00
N VAL A 31 6.30 10.57 -8.00
CA VAL A 31 6.63 9.48 -8.93
C VAL A 31 6.39 9.92 -10.38
N THR A 32 5.28 10.60 -10.65
CA THR A 32 4.96 11.12 -11.98
C THR A 32 6.01 12.12 -12.46
N ALA A 33 6.50 13.01 -11.58
CA ALA A 33 7.57 13.95 -11.91
C ALA A 33 8.86 13.21 -12.29
N ILE A 34 9.26 12.18 -11.54
CA ILE A 34 10.45 11.38 -11.84
C ILE A 34 10.29 10.67 -13.19
N VAL A 35 9.14 10.03 -13.44
CA VAL A 35 8.90 9.33 -14.71
C VAL A 35 8.89 10.31 -15.87
N THR A 36 8.22 11.45 -15.72
CA THR A 36 8.11 12.46 -16.78
C THR A 36 9.42 13.18 -17.06
N SER A 37 10.23 13.47 -16.04
CA SER A 37 11.46 14.24 -16.19
C SER A 37 12.70 13.40 -16.49
N ILE A 38 12.72 12.12 -16.10
CA ILE A 38 13.89 11.24 -16.28
C ILE A 38 13.60 10.13 -17.28
N PHE A 39 12.52 9.38 -17.08
CA PHE A 39 12.25 8.20 -17.90
C PHE A 39 11.69 8.55 -19.29
N ASN A 40 10.78 9.51 -19.39
CA ASN A 40 10.22 9.90 -20.68
C ASN A 40 11.30 10.41 -21.66
N PRO A 41 12.25 11.28 -21.28
CA PRO A 41 13.36 11.68 -22.16
C PRO A 41 14.28 10.52 -22.55
N LEU A 42 14.57 9.59 -21.63
CA LEU A 42 15.40 8.42 -21.93
C LEU A 42 14.72 7.48 -22.94
N ILE A 43 13.41 7.27 -22.80
CA ILE A 43 12.64 6.45 -23.73
C ILE A 43 12.53 7.17 -25.08
N ALA A 44 12.23 8.48 -25.08
CA ALA A 44 12.22 9.31 -26.27
C ALA A 44 13.55 9.23 -27.06
N ALA A 45 14.68 9.27 -26.35
CA ALA A 45 16.01 9.14 -26.94
C ALA A 45 16.26 7.75 -27.57
N ILE A 46 15.83 6.67 -26.91
CA ILE A 46 15.98 5.30 -27.43
C ILE A 46 15.14 5.07 -28.68
N PHE A 47 13.93 5.65 -28.75
CA PHE A 47 13.02 5.52 -29.88
C PHE A 47 13.22 6.59 -30.97
N SER A 48 14.23 7.46 -30.86
CA SER A 48 14.51 8.56 -31.82
C SER A 48 13.30 9.44 -32.13
N ALA A 49 12.52 9.80 -31.11
CA ALA A 49 11.34 10.65 -31.25
C ALA A 49 11.28 11.67 -30.10
N ASP A 50 10.95 12.93 -30.40
CA ASP A 50 10.89 14.03 -29.41
C ASP A 50 9.86 13.79 -28.27
N SER A 51 8.96 12.82 -28.44
CA SER A 51 8.11 12.28 -27.38
C SER A 51 7.61 10.87 -27.75
N LEU A 52 7.23 10.06 -26.76
CA LEU A 52 6.49 8.80 -26.98
C LEU A 52 5.17 9.00 -27.77
N ALA A 53 4.59 10.21 -27.70
CA ALA A 53 3.44 10.59 -28.53
C ALA A 53 3.82 10.80 -30.02
N GLY A 54 5.07 11.16 -30.30
CA GLY A 54 5.66 11.33 -31.63
C GLY A 54 6.27 10.05 -32.23
N ALA A 55 6.57 9.02 -31.43
CA ALA A 55 7.29 7.82 -31.88
C ALA A 55 6.46 6.88 -32.78
N LEU A 56 5.12 7.00 -32.77
CA LEU A 56 4.19 6.22 -33.58
C LEU A 56 3.06 7.10 -34.14
N VAL A 57 3.42 8.21 -34.80
CA VAL A 57 2.45 9.01 -35.57
C VAL A 57 2.22 8.32 -36.91
N VAL A 58 1.12 7.57 -37.03
CA VAL A 58 0.63 7.12 -38.34
C VAL A 58 -0.19 8.27 -38.92
N THR A 59 0.39 9.02 -39.85
CA THR A 59 -0.32 10.10 -40.55
C THR A 59 -1.32 9.50 -41.53
N LEU A 60 -2.62 9.65 -41.26
CA LEU A 60 -3.69 9.23 -42.16
C LEU A 60 -3.97 10.34 -43.21
N PRO A 61 -4.34 10.02 -44.46
CA PRO A 61 -4.39 11.00 -45.58
C PRO A 61 -5.43 12.14 -45.46
N ASN A 62 -6.16 12.25 -44.34
CA ASN A 62 -7.35 13.10 -44.20
C ASN A 62 -7.25 14.18 -43.09
N LYS A 63 -6.03 14.60 -42.69
CA LYS A 63 -5.80 15.62 -41.63
C LYS A 63 -6.46 15.30 -40.28
N SER A 64 -6.70 14.02 -40.00
CA SER A 64 -7.10 13.54 -38.69
C SER A 64 -5.98 12.64 -38.16
N GLU A 65 -5.31 13.09 -37.11
CA GLU A 65 -4.22 12.35 -36.47
C GLU A 65 -4.83 11.36 -35.49
N ILE A 66 -4.79 10.06 -35.83
CA ILE A 66 -5.10 9.03 -34.84
C ILE A 66 -3.85 8.85 -33.97
N LEU A 67 -3.89 9.45 -32.78
CA LEU A 67 -2.81 9.48 -31.80
C LEU A 67 -2.64 8.12 -31.09
N PHE A 68 -2.52 7.01 -31.83
CA PHE A 68 -2.23 5.69 -31.26
C PHE A 68 -0.94 5.70 -30.42
N GLY A 69 0.06 6.49 -30.83
CA GLY A 69 1.28 6.73 -30.06
C GLY A 69 1.03 7.37 -28.69
N ALA A 70 0.03 8.24 -28.54
CA ALA A 70 -0.30 8.84 -27.24
C ALA A 70 -0.91 7.81 -26.29
N VAL A 71 -1.73 6.87 -26.79
CA VAL A 71 -2.31 5.80 -25.97
C VAL A 71 -1.24 4.82 -25.51
N ILE A 72 -0.35 4.41 -26.42
CA ILE A 72 0.77 3.52 -26.09
C ILE A 72 1.75 4.21 -25.14
N GLY A 73 2.04 5.49 -25.35
CA GLY A 73 2.86 6.31 -24.45
C GLY A 73 2.25 6.43 -23.04
N ALA A 74 0.94 6.65 -22.95
CA ALA A 74 0.23 6.67 -21.67
C ALA A 74 0.28 5.31 -20.96
N LEU A 75 0.17 4.20 -21.71
CA LEU A 75 0.27 2.84 -21.17
C LEU A 75 1.68 2.54 -20.63
N ILE A 76 2.72 2.93 -21.38
CA ILE A 76 4.12 2.79 -20.94
C ILE A 76 4.37 3.63 -19.69
N ASN A 77 3.90 4.88 -19.65
CA ASN A 77 4.03 5.74 -18.47
C ASN A 77 3.32 5.13 -17.25
N PHE A 78 2.09 4.62 -17.43
CA PHE A 78 1.36 3.91 -16.37
C PHE A 78 2.13 2.70 -15.84
N LEU A 79 2.70 1.88 -16.72
CA LEU A 79 3.52 0.72 -16.35
C LEU A 79 4.78 1.13 -15.57
N LEU A 80 5.43 2.24 -15.95
CA LEU A 80 6.61 2.75 -15.25
C LEU A 80 6.27 3.26 -13.85
N ILE A 81 5.20 4.05 -13.71
CA ILE A 81 4.72 4.50 -12.40
C ILE A 81 4.39 3.29 -11.53
N ALA A 82 3.65 2.31 -12.07
CA ALA A 82 3.32 1.07 -11.36
C ALA A 82 4.58 0.29 -10.93
N ALA A 83 5.60 0.20 -11.79
CA ALA A 83 6.86 -0.46 -11.48
C ALA A 83 7.64 0.25 -10.36
N VAL A 84 7.70 1.59 -10.38
CA VAL A 84 8.35 2.37 -9.32
C VAL A 84 7.62 2.19 -7.99
N VAL A 85 6.28 2.28 -7.98
CA VAL A 85 5.46 2.07 -6.77
C VAL A 85 5.67 0.65 -6.23
N TYR A 86 5.66 -0.35 -7.10
CA TYR A 86 5.90 -1.74 -6.70
C TYR A 86 7.27 -1.93 -6.06
N LEU A 87 8.34 -1.38 -6.66
CA LEU A 87 9.70 -1.55 -6.15
C LEU A 87 9.91 -0.79 -4.83
N VAL A 88 9.41 0.44 -4.72
CA VAL A 88 9.66 1.32 -3.56
C VAL A 88 8.74 1.02 -2.38
N ILE A 89 7.50 0.59 -2.61
CA ILE A 89 6.51 0.35 -1.55
C ILE A 89 6.24 -1.14 -1.36
N VAL A 90 5.82 -1.83 -2.42
CA VAL A 90 5.30 -3.20 -2.31
C VAL A 90 6.42 -4.19 -1.97
N LEU A 91 7.56 -4.11 -2.64
CA LEU A 91 8.69 -5.02 -2.43
C LEU A 91 9.28 -4.95 -1.01
N PRO A 92 9.58 -3.77 -0.42
CA PRO A 92 10.07 -3.71 0.96
C PRO A 92 8.98 -4.12 1.96
N LEU A 93 7.72 -3.74 1.76
CA LEU A 93 6.62 -4.17 2.64
C LEU A 93 6.46 -5.69 2.63
N ASN A 94 6.50 -6.32 1.45
CA ASN A 94 6.45 -7.78 1.33
C ASN A 94 7.65 -8.44 2.01
N LYS A 95 8.87 -7.91 1.82
CA LYS A 95 10.08 -8.42 2.49
C LYS A 95 10.03 -8.29 4.00
N LEU A 96 9.52 -7.16 4.51
CA LEU A 96 9.35 -6.95 5.95
C LEU A 96 8.30 -7.90 6.53
N LYS A 97 7.17 -8.08 5.83
CA LYS A 97 6.13 -9.02 6.23
C LYS A 97 6.64 -10.45 6.27
N GLU A 98 7.34 -10.91 5.22
CA GLU A 98 7.99 -12.22 5.22
C GLU A 98 9.03 -12.38 6.33
N ALA A 99 9.78 -11.32 6.65
CA ALA A 99 10.74 -11.33 7.76
C ALA A 99 10.05 -11.42 9.13
N GLN A 100 8.91 -10.76 9.30
CA GLN A 100 8.10 -10.84 10.51
C GLN A 100 7.42 -12.21 10.64
N ASP A 101 6.86 -12.74 9.56
CA ASP A 101 6.19 -14.05 9.54
C ASP A 101 7.20 -15.17 9.83
N ARG A 102 8.40 -15.13 9.25
CA ARG A 102 9.49 -16.08 9.59
C ARG A 102 9.92 -16.00 11.05
N ARG A 103 9.94 -14.81 11.66
CA ARG A 103 10.25 -14.63 13.09
C ARG A 103 9.12 -15.17 13.99
N ARG A 104 7.87 -14.97 13.59
CA ARG A 104 6.68 -15.52 14.28
C ARG A 104 6.65 -17.05 14.21
N SER A 105 6.96 -17.65 13.06
CA SER A 105 7.02 -19.12 12.90
C SER A 105 8.20 -19.78 13.63
N ALA A 106 9.27 -19.05 13.94
CA ALA A 106 10.46 -19.56 14.61
C ALA A 106 10.43 -19.47 16.14
N GLY A 107 9.32 -19.03 16.76
CA GLY A 107 9.14 -18.98 18.21
C GLY A 107 10.08 -18.01 18.96
N VAL A 108 10.77 -17.12 18.24
CA VAL A 108 11.63 -16.10 18.85
C VAL A 108 10.75 -14.94 19.28
N PRO A 109 10.73 -14.55 20.58
CA PRO A 109 9.93 -13.42 21.02
C PRO A 109 10.34 -12.18 20.23
N ALA A 110 9.38 -11.61 19.51
CA ALA A 110 9.60 -10.43 18.69
C ALA A 110 10.20 -9.33 19.58
N ALA A 111 11.34 -8.78 19.16
CA ALA A 111 11.81 -7.53 19.72
C ALA A 111 10.68 -6.50 19.59
N VAL A 112 10.28 -5.96 20.73
CA VAL A 112 9.15 -5.07 20.96
C VAL A 112 9.24 -3.86 20.02
N VAL A 113 8.68 -3.98 18.82
CA VAL A 113 7.83 -2.92 18.30
C VAL A 113 6.52 -3.14 19.05
N PRO A 114 5.95 -2.13 19.72
CA PRO A 114 4.64 -2.26 20.34
C PRO A 114 3.64 -2.45 19.20
N ASP A 115 3.47 -3.70 18.76
CA ASP A 115 2.26 -4.14 18.07
C ASP A 115 1.15 -3.84 19.09
N PRO A 116 0.16 -2.99 18.78
CA PRO A 116 -0.98 -2.84 19.66
C PRO A 116 -1.54 -4.24 19.82
N THR A 117 -1.49 -4.79 21.05
CA THR A 117 -1.92 -6.16 21.38
C THR A 117 -3.13 -6.48 20.53
N THR A 118 -2.93 -7.32 19.50
CA THR A 118 -4.00 -7.50 18.54
C THR A 118 -5.13 -8.20 19.26
N GLU A 119 -6.37 -7.95 18.86
CA GLU A 119 -7.53 -8.59 19.49
C GLU A 119 -7.36 -10.12 19.53
N LEU A 120 -6.68 -10.67 18.52
CA LEU A 120 -6.33 -12.08 18.44
C LEU A 120 -5.31 -12.54 19.52
N ASP A 121 -4.33 -11.71 19.88
CA ASP A 121 -3.39 -11.99 20.97
C ASP A 121 -4.12 -12.01 22.32
N LEU A 122 -4.98 -11.01 22.56
CA LEU A 122 -5.79 -10.94 23.78
C LEU A 122 -6.77 -12.11 23.88
N LEU A 123 -7.41 -12.50 22.77
CA LEU A 123 -8.29 -13.66 22.72
C LEU A 123 -7.53 -14.97 22.96
N THR A 124 -6.29 -15.07 22.48
CA THR A 124 -5.42 -16.23 22.74
C THR A 124 -5.05 -16.31 24.21
N GLU A 125 -4.69 -15.18 24.83
CA GLU A 125 -4.39 -15.10 26.26
C GLU A 125 -5.63 -15.42 27.11
N ILE A 126 -6.80 -14.88 26.76
CA ILE A 126 -8.08 -15.19 27.43
C ILE A 126 -8.42 -16.68 27.31
N ARG A 127 -8.25 -17.28 26.13
CA ARG A 127 -8.47 -18.72 25.92
C ARG A 127 -7.56 -19.54 26.84
N ASP A 128 -6.29 -19.18 26.91
CA ASP A 128 -5.30 -19.91 27.71
C ASP A 128 -5.57 -19.74 29.21
N LEU A 129 -5.99 -18.55 29.65
CA LEU A 129 -6.44 -18.30 31.03
C LEU A 129 -7.71 -19.08 31.37
N LEU A 130 -8.69 -19.14 30.46
CA LEU A 130 -9.91 -19.94 30.63
C LEU A 130 -9.61 -21.43 30.68
N ALA A 131 -8.73 -21.94 29.81
CA ALA A 131 -8.32 -23.34 29.81
C ALA A 131 -7.59 -23.72 31.11
N ARG A 132 -6.71 -22.83 31.61
CA ARG A 132 -6.03 -23.00 32.91
C ARG A 132 -7.02 -23.00 34.07
N ASN A 133 -8.01 -22.09 34.07
CA ASN A 133 -9.04 -22.04 35.11
C ASN A 133 -10.00 -23.24 35.05
N ALA A 134 -10.35 -23.72 33.85
CA ALA A 134 -11.17 -24.91 33.67
C ALA A 134 -10.45 -26.18 34.15
N ALA A 135 -9.13 -26.28 33.92
CA ALA A 135 -8.31 -27.37 34.43
C ALA A 135 -8.05 -27.29 35.94
N ALA A 136 -8.10 -26.09 36.52
CA ALA A 136 -7.93 -25.86 37.95
C ALA A 136 -9.21 -26.04 38.78
N ALA A 137 -10.38 -26.23 38.14
CA ALA A 137 -11.62 -26.58 38.83
C ALA A 137 -11.58 -28.06 39.22
N PRO A 138 -11.30 -28.41 40.50
CA PRO A 138 -11.35 -29.80 40.93
C PRO A 138 -12.82 -30.22 41.01
N GLU A 139 -13.08 -31.49 40.72
CA GLU A 139 -14.37 -32.14 40.91
C GLU A 139 -14.96 -31.84 42.31
N GLN A 140 -15.82 -30.81 42.41
CA GLN A 140 -16.85 -30.79 43.43
C GLN A 140 -18.02 -31.58 42.87
N GLY A 141 -17.87 -32.90 42.87
CA GLY A 141 -18.97 -33.83 42.62
C GLY A 141 -20.13 -33.55 43.59
N PRO A 142 -21.38 -33.76 43.15
CA PRO A 142 -22.56 -33.50 43.97
C PRO A 142 -22.49 -34.36 45.24
N LYS A 143 -22.36 -33.70 46.40
CA LYS A 143 -22.60 -34.37 47.68
C LYS A 143 -24.12 -34.53 47.83
N HIS A 144 -24.51 -35.79 48.03
CA HIS A 144 -25.85 -36.26 48.41
C HIS A 144 -26.55 -35.38 49.44
#